data_AF-A0A9E3BXW6-F1
#
_entry.id   AF-A0A9E3BXW6-F1
#
_cell.length_a   1.000
_cell.length_b   1.000
_cell.length_c   1.000
_cell.angle_alpha   90.00
_cell.angle_beta   90.00
_cell.angle_gamma   90.00
#
_symmetry.space_group_name_H-M   'P 1'
#
loop_
_entity.id
_entity.type
_entity.pdbx_description
1 polymer ?
#
loop_
_entity_poly.entity_id
_entity_poly.type
_entity_poly.pdbx_seq_one_letter_code
_entity_poly.pdbx_strand_id
1 'polypeptide(L)' 'MAFEFKRHLIKVQGRTYLPVSARIVWFREVHPDWGVVTEPLEINHEKQYAVFRATVFNAEGKIMATA' A
#
# COMPACT_ATOMS: atom_id res chain seq x y z
N MET A 1 -13.03 -9.31 -13.65
CA MET A 1 -12.64 -8.13 -14.45
C MET A 1 -11.25 -7.75 -14.00
N ALA A 2 -10.35 -7.38 -14.92
CA ALA A 2 -9.03 -6.88 -14.54
C ALA A 2 -9.15 -5.46 -13.95
N PHE A 3 -8.38 -5.16 -12.91
CA PHE A 3 -8.35 -3.85 -12.28
C PHE A 3 -7.74 -2.80 -13.23
N GLU A 4 -8.55 -1.83 -13.65
CA GLU A 4 -8.14 -0.76 -14.56
C GLU A 4 -7.53 0.43 -13.80
N PHE A 5 -6.27 0.30 -13.35
CA PHE A 5 -5.62 1.29 -12.48
C PHE A 5 -5.61 2.72 -13.05
N LYS A 6 -5.57 2.86 -14.38
CA LYS A 6 -5.56 4.17 -15.07
C LYS A 6 -6.77 5.03 -14.72
N ARG A 7 -7.92 4.42 -14.44
CA ARG A 7 -9.17 5.11 -14.07
C ARG A 7 -9.15 5.67 -12.64
N HIS A 8 -8.20 5.22 -11.82
CA HIS A 8 -8.09 5.61 -10.41
C HIS A 8 -6.92 6.58 -10.15
N LEU A 9 -6.18 6.97 -11.19
CA LEU A 9 -5.08 7.91 -11.05
C LEU A 9 -5.59 9.33 -10.74
N ILE A 10 -4.97 9.96 -9.75
CA ILE A 10 -5.25 11.35 -9.37
C ILE A 10 -3.99 12.21 -9.55
N LYS A 11 -4.15 13.54 -9.44
CA LYS A 11 -3.02 14.48 -9.38
C LYS A 11 -2.76 14.87 -7.93
N VAL A 12 -1.54 14.65 -7.47
CA VAL A 12 -1.03 15.11 -6.17
C VAL A 12 0.20 15.96 -6.45
N GLN A 13 0.13 17.25 -6.11
CA GLN A 13 1.23 18.21 -6.36
C GLN A 13 1.75 18.17 -7.81
N GLY A 14 0.82 18.10 -8.78
CA GLY A 14 1.14 18.01 -10.21
C GLY A 14 1.58 16.63 -10.72
N ARG A 15 1.94 15.70 -9.82
CA ARG A 15 2.34 14.33 -10.19
C ARG A 15 1.14 13.40 -10.25
N THR A 16 1.18 12.47 -11.20
CA THR A 16 0.19 11.39 -11.25
C THR A 16 0.44 10.41 -10.12
N TYR A 17 -0.58 10.10 -9.35
CA TYR A 17 -0.48 9.24 -8.17
C TYR A 17 -1.65 8.24 -8.15
N LEU A 18 -1.36 6.98 -7.80
CA LEU A 18 -2.37 5.97 -7.57
C LEU A 18 -2.68 5.90 -6.06
N PRO A 19 -3.90 6.23 -5.63
CA PRO A 19 -4.28 6.20 -4.22
C PRO A 19 -4.04 4.83 -3.57
N VAL A 20 -3.76 4.85 -2.26
CA VAL A 20 -3.51 3.62 -1.48
C VAL A 20 -4.68 2.65 -1.59
N SER A 21 -5.92 3.13 -1.49
CA SER A 21 -7.13 2.32 -1.63
C SER A 21 -7.18 1.56 -2.96
N ALA A 22 -6.90 2.25 -4.07
CA ALA A 22 -6.81 1.66 -5.40
C ALA A 22 -5.68 0.62 -5.50
N ARG A 23 -4.51 0.89 -4.91
CA ARG A 23 -3.40 -0.08 -4.84
C ARG A 23 -3.77 -1.34 -4.06
N ILE A 24 -4.51 -1.21 -2.97
CA ILE A 24 -4.95 -2.36 -2.16
C ILE A 24 -5.97 -3.21 -2.92
N VAL A 25 -6.93 -2.59 -3.62
CA VAL A 25 -7.88 -3.33 -4.47
C VAL A 25 -7.14 -4.10 -5.56
N TRP A 26 -6.23 -3.42 -6.27
CA TRP A 26 -5.41 -4.05 -7.30
C TRP A 26 -4.58 -5.21 -6.75
N PHE A 27 -3.91 -5.01 -5.62
CA PHE A 27 -3.11 -6.03 -4.95
C PHE A 27 -3.93 -7.28 -4.62
N ARG A 28 -5.13 -7.10 -4.04
CA ARG A 28 -6.03 -8.22 -3.70
C ARG A 28 -6.61 -8.94 -4.92
N GLU A 29 -6.69 -8.27 -6.06
CA GLU A 29 -7.13 -8.92 -7.30
C GLU A 29 -6.02 -9.79 -7.91
N VAL A 30 -4.78 -9.31 -7.90
CA VAL A 30 -3.61 -10.05 -8.43
C VAL A 30 -3.15 -11.15 -7.48
N HIS A 31 -3.24 -10.90 -6.16
CA HIS A 31 -2.76 -11.77 -5.10
C HIS A 31 -3.81 -11.90 -3.99
N PRO A 32 -4.89 -12.67 -4.22
CA PRO A 32 -6.05 -12.72 -3.32
C PRO A 32 -5.73 -13.21 -1.90
N ASP A 33 -4.78 -14.13 -1.78
CA ASP A 33 -4.42 -14.76 -0.51
C ASP A 33 -3.14 -14.15 0.12
N TRP A 34 -2.61 -13.07 -0.47
CA TRP A 34 -1.43 -12.39 0.10
C TRP A 34 -1.83 -11.35 1.13
N GLY A 35 -0.94 -11.13 2.10
CA GLY A 35 -1.12 -10.18 3.20
C GLY A 35 -0.27 -8.93 3.04
N VAL A 36 -0.76 -7.79 3.53
CA VAL A 36 0.05 -6.60 3.82
C VAL A 36 -0.25 -6.14 5.24
N VAL A 37 0.78 -6.00 6.07
CA VAL A 37 0.67 -5.50 7.45
C VAL A 37 1.48 -4.22 7.56
N THR A 38 0.91 -3.22 8.22
CA THR A 38 1.60 -1.97 8.52
C THR A 38 1.72 -1.77 10.01
N GLU A 39 2.89 -1.37 10.47
CA GLU A 39 3.18 -1.07 11.87
C GLU A 39 3.83 0.31 12.01
N PRO A 40 3.47 1.11 13.03
CA PRO A 40 4.14 2.37 13.28
C PRO A 40 5.56 2.12 13.78
N LEU A 41 6.54 2.78 13.17
CA LEU A 41 7.92 2.85 13.67
C LEU A 41 8.15 4.09 14.52
N GLU A 42 7.53 5.21 14.15
CA GLU A 42 7.58 6.46 14.90
C GLU A 42 6.26 7.22 14.72
N ILE A 43 5.74 7.79 15.80
CA ILE A 43 4.65 8.78 15.75
C ILE A 43 5.14 9.99 16.52
N ASN A 44 5.38 11.09 15.81
CA ASN A 44 5.90 12.33 16.39
C ASN A 44 4.83 13.42 16.33
N HIS A 45 4.17 13.65 17.46
CA HIS A 45 3.11 14.67 17.56
C HIS A 45 3.67 16.10 17.56
N GLU A 46 4.88 16.34 18.04
CA GLU A 46 5.45 17.69 18.04
C GLU A 46 5.81 18.14 16.62
N LYS A 47 6.45 17.26 15.85
CA LYS A 47 6.88 17.51 14.47
C LYS A 47 5.81 17.15 13.43
N GLN A 48 4.64 16.66 13.86
CA GLN A 48 3.48 16.35 13.04
C GLN A 48 3.79 15.35 11.91
N TYR A 49 4.45 14.23 12.22
CA TYR A 49 4.65 13.14 11.26
C TYR A 49 4.51 11.76 11.91
N ALA A 50 4.37 10.74 11.07
CA ALA A 50 4.47 9.35 11.47
C ALA A 50 5.19 8.54 10.38
N VAL A 51 6.01 7.58 10.82
CA VAL A 51 6.73 6.64 9.97
C VAL A 51 6.16 5.26 10.23
N PHE A 52 5.83 4.54 9.16
CA PHE A 52 5.29 3.19 9.22
C PHE A 52 6.17 2.26 8.39
N ARG A 53 6.32 1.02 8.86
CA ARG A 53 6.83 -0.09 8.06
C ARG A 53 5.66 -0.80 7.43
N ALA A 54 5.81 -1.20 6.17
CA ALA A 54 4.91 -2.15 5.51
C ALA A 54 5.64 -3.47 5.26
N THR A 55 4.99 -4.60 5.59
CA THR A 55 5.48 -5.94 5.27
C THR A 55 4.45 -6.66 4.43
N VAL A 56 4.89 -7.22 3.29
CA VAL A 56 4.07 -8.02 2.38
C VAL A 56 4.39 -9.49 2.59
N PHE A 57 3.35 -10.31 2.71
CA PHE A 57 3.43 -11.76 2.89
C PHE A 57 2.74 -12.46 1.73
N ASN A 58 3.27 -13.60 1.29
CA ASN A 58 2.55 -14.47 0.36
C ASN A 58 1.51 -15.34 1.10
N ALA A 59 0.83 -16.22 0.36
CA ALA A 59 -0.22 -17.09 0.87
C ALA A 59 0.26 -18.07 1.97
N GLU A 60 1.53 -18.47 1.94
CA GLU A 60 2.13 -19.35 2.94
C GLU A 60 2.68 -18.57 4.16
N GLY A 61 2.49 -17.25 4.22
CA GLY A 61 3.00 -16.40 5.28
C GLY A 61 4.49 -16.04 5.15
N LYS A 62 5.13 -16.34 4.02
CA LYS A 62 6.51 -15.93 3.75
C LYS A 62 6.58 -14.44 3.44
N ILE A 63 7.55 -13.75 4.03
CA ILE A 63 7.83 -12.35 3.73
C ILE A 63 8.34 -12.22 2.29
N MET A 64 7.66 -11.37 1.51
CA MET A 64 7.97 -11.07 0.11
C MET A 64 8.64 -9.71 -0.06
N ALA A 65 8.29 -8.73 0.77
CA ALA A 65 8.89 -7.40 0.76
C ALA A 65 8.70 -6.67 2.09
N THR A 66 9.58 -5.72 2.35
CA THR A 66 9.46 -4.74 3.44
C THR A 66 9.81 -3.35 2.90
N ALA A 67 9.10 -2.32 3.36
CA ALA A 67 9.36 -0.92 3.05
C ALA A 67 9.20 -0.03 4.28
#